data_AF-A0A963M542-F1
#
_entry.id   AF-A0A963M542-F1
#
_cell.length_a   1.000
_cell.length_b   1.000
_cell.length_c   1.000
_cell.angle_alpha   90.00
_cell.angle_beta   90.00
_cell.angle_gamma   90.00
#
_symmetry.space_group_name_H-M   'P 1'
#
loop_
_entity.id
_entity.type
_entity.pdbx_description
1 polymer ?
#
loop_
_entity_poly.entity_id
_entity_poly.type
_entity_poly.pdbx_seq_one_letter_code
_entity_poly.pdbx_strand_id
1 'polypeptide(L)'
;MWFQRSAKGLASFVLAALVVVANAPDAVAQGLPSIEAVTGSVQGGTEVVRIDLSQPLTAVPQGFVVQSPARIALDFPGVANGMAQSTVPVNQGNVKAVHIVQSGDRTRVVLNLGQPTTYRADIQGRSLLVSLDPVATAAVAAPAPQAFAESRNSDTLPLRDIDFRRSTDNAGRVVVDLASSQVGVDIRPQGQSLVVEFLKTSLPEGLRRRLDVSDFGTPVQTITTMQTGDRVRMVIEPKGLWEHSAYQSDNQLVVEVRQQKVNPSKL
;
A
#
# COMPACT_ATOMS: atom_id res chain seq x y z
N MET A 1 81.71 74.42 -15.95
CA MET A 1 82.08 73.12 -16.56
C MET A 1 81.07 72.10 -16.07
N TRP A 2 80.08 71.73 -16.89
CA TRP A 2 80.13 70.56 -17.79
C TRP A 2 80.45 69.27 -17.02
N PHE A 3 79.45 68.44 -16.68
CA PHE A 3 79.02 67.35 -17.55
C PHE A 3 77.71 66.72 -17.07
N GLN A 4 76.85 66.48 -18.05
CA GLN A 4 75.53 65.89 -18.04
C GLN A 4 75.67 64.37 -18.10
N ARG A 5 74.88 63.61 -17.33
CA ARG A 5 74.58 62.21 -17.67
C ARG A 5 73.21 61.78 -17.16
N SER A 6 72.34 61.65 -18.16
CA SER A 6 70.99 61.09 -18.10
C SER A 6 71.03 59.58 -17.87
N ALA A 7 70.16 59.05 -17.01
CA ALA A 7 69.79 57.65 -16.99
C ALA A 7 68.26 57.54 -16.94
N LYS A 8 67.68 57.11 -18.07
CA LYS A 8 66.27 56.75 -18.21
C LYS A 8 66.10 55.34 -17.62
N GLY A 9 65.29 55.20 -16.57
CA GLY A 9 64.84 53.91 -16.05
C GLY A 9 63.42 53.61 -16.52
N LEU A 10 63.26 52.53 -17.28
CA LEU A 10 61.99 52.01 -17.79
C LEU A 10 61.11 51.43 -16.66
N ALA A 11 59.80 51.54 -16.86
CA ALA A 11 58.75 51.01 -16.02
C ALA A 11 58.69 49.47 -15.99
N SER A 12 58.23 48.92 -14.86
CA SER A 12 57.57 47.61 -14.83
C SER A 12 56.61 47.57 -13.62
N PHE A 13 55.33 47.82 -13.88
CA PHE A 13 54.25 47.53 -12.94
C PHE A 13 53.92 46.04 -13.06
N VAL A 14 54.27 45.25 -12.04
CA VAL A 14 53.83 43.86 -11.92
C VAL A 14 52.40 43.87 -11.37
N LEU A 15 51.41 43.66 -12.23
CA LEU A 15 50.02 43.44 -11.85
C LEU A 15 49.90 41.98 -11.35
N ALA A 16 49.82 41.78 -10.04
CA ALA A 16 49.55 40.46 -9.46
C ALA A 16 48.06 40.12 -9.68
N ALA A 17 47.78 39.25 -10.66
CA ALA A 17 46.45 38.69 -10.86
C ALA A 17 46.16 37.65 -9.78
N LEU A 18 45.32 38.00 -8.82
CA LEU A 18 44.78 37.07 -7.82
C LEU A 18 43.74 36.17 -8.49
N VAL A 19 44.11 34.94 -8.83
CA VAL A 19 43.17 33.92 -9.31
C VAL A 19 42.42 33.38 -8.11
N VAL A 20 41.17 33.81 -7.93
CA VAL A 20 40.23 33.18 -7.01
C VAL A 20 39.71 31.91 -7.68
N VAL A 21 40.24 30.75 -7.28
CA VAL A 21 39.66 29.44 -7.64
C VAL A 21 38.39 29.28 -6.83
N ALA A 22 37.24 29.57 -7.45
CA ALA A 22 35.94 29.23 -6.88
C ALA A 22 35.77 27.71 -6.90
N ASN A 23 35.95 27.06 -5.75
CA ASN A 23 35.52 25.68 -5.55
C ASN A 23 33.99 25.69 -5.52
N ALA A 24 33.35 25.41 -6.65
CA ALA A 24 31.94 25.01 -6.64
C ALA A 24 31.86 23.62 -6.00
N PRO A 25 31.01 23.39 -4.99
CA PRO A 25 30.74 22.02 -4.57
C PRO A 25 30.13 21.28 -5.76
N ASP A 26 30.76 20.19 -6.18
CA ASP A 26 30.17 19.24 -7.10
C ASP A 26 28.85 18.77 -6.48
N ALA A 27 27.74 19.31 -6.98
CA ALA A 27 26.43 18.74 -6.74
C ALA A 27 26.42 17.39 -7.45
N VAL A 28 26.80 16.33 -6.74
CA VAL A 28 26.50 14.96 -7.14
C VAL A 28 25.00 14.91 -7.38
N ALA A 29 24.62 14.85 -8.65
CA ALA A 29 23.25 14.57 -9.05
C ALA A 29 22.92 13.19 -8.46
N GLN A 30 22.28 13.19 -7.29
CA GLN A 30 21.79 11.96 -6.70
C GLN A 30 20.71 11.45 -7.65
N GLY A 31 21.00 10.33 -8.32
CA GLY A 31 20.03 9.67 -9.19
C GLY A 31 18.74 9.39 -8.41
N LEU A 32 17.66 9.10 -9.13
CA LEU A 32 16.39 8.72 -8.50
C LEU A 32 16.64 7.57 -7.50
N PRO A 33 16.04 7.61 -6.29
CA PRO A 33 16.09 6.50 -5.36
C PRO A 33 15.71 5.20 -6.05
N SER A 34 16.32 4.08 -5.67
CA SER A 34 16.11 2.80 -6.33
C SER A 34 16.08 1.67 -5.32
N ILE A 35 15.28 0.64 -5.60
CA ILE A 35 15.28 -0.60 -4.82
C ILE A 35 16.50 -1.42 -5.23
N GLU A 36 17.38 -1.72 -4.27
CA GLU A 36 18.64 -2.44 -4.50
C GLU A 36 18.54 -3.91 -4.11
N ALA A 37 17.77 -4.24 -3.06
CA ALA A 37 17.60 -5.61 -2.61
C ALA A 37 16.25 -5.84 -1.93
N VAL A 38 15.77 -7.08 -1.98
CA VAL A 38 14.62 -7.56 -1.20
C VAL A 38 15.00 -8.88 -0.57
N THR A 39 14.76 -9.01 0.74
CA THR A 39 15.00 -10.24 1.50
C THR A 39 13.82 -10.54 2.42
N GLY A 40 13.53 -11.83 2.65
CA GLY A 40 12.55 -12.27 3.63
C GLY A 40 13.22 -13.01 4.79
N SER A 41 12.72 -12.80 6.01
CA SER A 41 13.24 -13.44 7.23
C SER A 41 12.11 -13.66 8.24
N VAL A 42 12.40 -14.46 9.29
CA VAL A 42 11.52 -14.58 10.46
C VAL A 42 12.29 -14.11 11.68
N GLN A 43 11.75 -13.11 12.39
CA GLN A 43 12.36 -12.52 13.58
C GLN A 43 11.37 -12.64 14.73
N GLY A 44 11.73 -13.39 15.79
CA GLY A 44 10.84 -13.58 16.94
C GLY A 44 9.46 -14.15 16.59
N GLY A 45 9.37 -14.98 15.55
CA GLY A 45 8.10 -15.54 15.05
C GLY A 45 7.29 -14.62 14.13
N THR A 46 7.76 -13.39 13.88
CA THR A 46 7.15 -12.46 12.91
C THR A 46 7.87 -12.57 11.58
N GLU A 47 7.12 -12.71 10.49
CA GLU A 47 7.66 -12.68 9.14
C GLU A 47 7.96 -11.24 8.72
N VAL A 48 9.19 -10.96 8.27
CA VAL A 48 9.65 -9.62 7.90
C VAL A 48 10.24 -9.67 6.50
N VAL A 49 9.71 -8.84 5.60
CA VAL A 49 10.31 -8.55 4.30
C VAL A 49 11.07 -7.23 4.40
N ARG A 50 12.38 -7.25 4.17
CA ARG A 50 13.24 -6.07 4.14
C ARG A 50 13.48 -5.67 2.69
N ILE A 51 13.22 -4.41 2.38
CA ILE A 51 13.45 -3.78 1.08
C ILE A 51 14.54 -2.72 1.26
N ASP A 52 15.71 -2.94 0.71
CA ASP A 52 16.84 -2.00 0.77
C ASP A 52 16.82 -1.06 -0.45
N LEU A 53 17.02 0.24 -0.19
CA LEU A 53 17.03 1.28 -1.19
C LEU A 53 18.38 1.98 -1.26
N SER A 54 18.69 2.60 -2.42
CA SER A 54 19.89 3.41 -2.61
C SER A 54 19.92 4.65 -1.71
N GLN A 55 18.73 5.20 -1.41
CA GLN A 55 18.53 6.38 -0.57
C GLN A 55 17.37 6.16 0.42
N PRO A 56 17.38 6.82 1.61
CA PRO A 56 16.27 6.77 2.55
C PRO A 56 14.95 7.25 1.94
N LEU A 57 13.86 6.58 2.32
CA LEU A 57 12.51 7.05 2.00
C LEU A 57 12.14 8.22 2.91
N THR A 58 11.40 9.18 2.36
CA THR A 58 10.89 10.34 3.10
C THR A 58 9.57 10.07 3.81
N ALA A 59 8.83 9.04 3.38
CA ALA A 59 7.60 8.56 3.99
C ALA A 59 7.41 7.06 3.72
N VAL A 60 6.69 6.37 4.61
CA VAL A 60 6.33 4.97 4.41
C VAL A 60 5.50 4.86 3.12
N PRO A 61 5.86 3.96 2.18
CA PRO A 61 5.13 3.78 0.93
C PRO A 61 3.68 3.38 1.20
N GLN A 62 2.76 3.92 0.40
CA GLN A 62 1.36 3.51 0.47
C GLN A 62 1.25 2.05 0.07
N GLY A 63 0.33 1.32 0.70
CA GLY A 63 0.14 -0.07 0.34
C GLY A 63 -1.21 -0.65 0.71
N PHE A 64 -1.57 -1.71 0.00
CA PHE A 64 -2.88 -2.34 0.07
C PHE A 64 -2.78 -3.86 0.17
N VAL A 65 -3.77 -4.45 0.83
CA VAL A 65 -3.93 -5.91 0.94
C VAL A 65 -4.99 -6.36 -0.06
N VAL A 66 -4.71 -7.44 -0.79
CA VAL A 66 -5.66 -8.15 -1.64
C VAL A 66 -5.87 -9.53 -1.07
N GLN A 67 -7.11 -9.97 -0.87
CA GLN A 67 -7.36 -11.27 -0.25
C GLN A 67 -7.37 -12.44 -1.23
N SER A 68 -7.89 -12.23 -2.44
CA SER A 68 -8.07 -13.29 -3.42
C SER A 68 -7.55 -12.86 -4.80
N PRO A 69 -6.36 -13.33 -5.22
CA PRO A 69 -5.38 -14.09 -4.43
C PRO A 69 -4.69 -13.23 -3.35
N ALA A 70 -4.18 -13.87 -2.30
CA ALA A 70 -3.57 -13.20 -1.15
C ALA A 70 -2.29 -12.45 -1.53
N ARG A 71 -2.30 -11.12 -1.42
CA ARG A 71 -1.16 -10.24 -1.76
C ARG A 71 -1.11 -9.01 -0.87
N ILE A 72 0.09 -8.48 -0.67
CA ILE A 72 0.31 -7.11 -0.20
C ILE A 72 1.04 -6.37 -1.32
N ALA A 73 0.58 -5.19 -1.70
CA ALA A 73 1.23 -4.35 -2.69
C ALA A 73 1.58 -3.00 -2.09
N LEU A 74 2.83 -2.57 -2.29
CA LEU A 74 3.39 -1.32 -1.78
C LEU A 74 3.83 -0.47 -2.98
N ASP A 75 3.35 0.77 -3.04
CA ASP A 75 3.61 1.71 -4.12
C ASP A 75 4.65 2.75 -3.70
N PHE A 76 5.78 2.74 -4.40
CA PHE A 76 6.92 3.61 -4.18
C PHE A 76 6.95 4.71 -5.26
N PRO A 77 6.52 5.94 -4.95
CA PRO A 77 6.58 7.06 -5.89
C PRO A 77 8.01 7.60 -6.01
N GLY A 78 8.45 7.88 -7.23
CA GLY A 78 9.79 8.41 -7.51
C GLY A 78 10.93 7.43 -7.24
N VAL A 79 10.63 6.14 -7.03
CA VAL A 79 11.62 5.09 -6.78
C VAL A 79 11.70 4.18 -8.00
N ALA A 80 12.91 3.95 -8.51
CA ALA A 80 13.18 3.03 -9.60
C ALA A 80 13.40 1.59 -9.12
N ASN A 81 13.23 0.61 -10.00
CA ASN A 81 13.69 -0.75 -9.77
C ASN A 81 15.19 -0.84 -10.11
N GLY A 82 16.05 -0.92 -9.09
CA GLY A 82 17.49 -1.12 -9.25
C GLY A 82 17.92 -2.59 -9.18
N MET A 83 16.98 -3.52 -9.00
CA MET A 83 17.29 -4.95 -8.89
C MET A 83 17.54 -5.57 -10.26
N ALA A 84 18.50 -6.50 -10.34
CA ALA A 84 18.76 -7.28 -11.54
C ALA A 84 17.57 -8.18 -11.95
N GLN A 85 16.79 -8.65 -10.97
CA GLN A 85 15.61 -9.47 -11.18
C GLN A 85 14.39 -8.80 -10.57
N SER A 86 13.31 -8.71 -11.35
CA SER A 86 12.03 -8.13 -10.91
C SER A 86 11.16 -9.12 -10.12
N THR A 87 11.68 -10.32 -9.82
CA THR A 87 11.00 -11.34 -9.03
C THR A 87 12.00 -11.99 -8.09
N VAL A 88 11.66 -12.04 -6.81
CA VAL A 88 12.47 -12.62 -5.73
C VAL A 88 11.65 -13.73 -5.07
N PRO A 89 12.00 -15.01 -5.25
CA PRO A 89 11.40 -16.08 -4.48
C PRO A 89 11.86 -15.95 -3.02
N VAL A 90 10.90 -15.94 -2.09
CA VAL A 90 11.18 -15.82 -0.65
C VAL A 90 10.94 -17.16 0.05
N ASN A 91 9.82 -17.82 -0.25
CA ASN A 91 9.44 -19.13 0.29
C ASN A 91 9.61 -19.26 1.82
N GLN A 92 9.34 -18.19 2.57
CA GLN A 92 9.51 -18.12 4.01
C GLN A 92 8.14 -17.85 4.64
N GLY A 93 7.64 -18.83 5.40
CA GLY A 93 6.33 -18.72 6.06
C GLY A 93 5.18 -18.46 5.07
N ASN A 94 4.39 -17.41 5.32
CA ASN A 94 3.30 -16.96 4.48
C ASN A 94 3.79 -16.28 3.19
N VAL A 95 5.00 -15.69 3.18
CA VAL A 95 5.55 -15.01 2.00
C VAL A 95 6.11 -16.02 0.99
N LYS A 96 5.54 -16.05 -0.22
CA LYS A 96 5.97 -16.94 -1.31
C LYS A 96 6.99 -16.27 -2.22
N ALA A 97 6.67 -15.08 -2.72
CA ALA A 97 7.54 -14.33 -3.62
C ALA A 97 7.28 -12.83 -3.51
N VAL A 98 8.24 -12.03 -3.95
CA VAL A 98 8.09 -10.59 -4.13
C VAL A 98 8.30 -10.25 -5.61
N HIS A 99 7.38 -9.49 -6.18
CA HIS A 99 7.48 -8.95 -7.53
C HIS A 99 7.64 -7.45 -7.51
N ILE A 100 8.53 -6.92 -8.34
CA ILE A 100 8.79 -5.49 -8.44
C ILE A 100 8.40 -5.07 -9.85
N VAL A 101 7.42 -4.18 -9.95
CA VAL A 101 6.85 -3.73 -11.21
C VAL A 101 7.00 -2.22 -11.30
N GLN A 102 7.82 -1.73 -12.22
CA GLN A 102 7.99 -0.31 -12.45
C GLN A 102 7.17 0.15 -13.66
N SER A 103 6.43 1.24 -13.51
CA SER A 103 5.68 1.90 -14.58
C SER A 103 5.72 3.41 -14.39
N GLY A 104 6.32 4.12 -15.33
CA GLY A 104 6.54 5.56 -15.21
C GLY A 104 7.41 5.90 -14.00
N ASP A 105 6.91 6.79 -13.16
CA ASP A 105 7.54 7.26 -11.92
C ASP A 105 7.19 6.41 -10.69
N ARG A 106 6.41 5.33 -10.84
CA ARG A 106 5.96 4.49 -9.73
C ARG A 106 6.51 3.07 -9.85
N THR A 107 7.08 2.59 -8.75
CA THR A 107 7.42 1.17 -8.59
C THR A 107 6.49 0.51 -7.58
N ARG A 108 5.81 -0.56 -7.99
CA ARG A 108 4.95 -1.38 -7.14
C ARG A 108 5.69 -2.65 -6.72
N VAL A 109 5.85 -2.85 -5.42
CA VAL A 109 6.38 -4.09 -4.84
C VAL A 109 5.21 -4.94 -4.35
N VAL A 110 5.05 -6.14 -4.88
CA VAL A 110 3.95 -7.06 -4.58
C VAL A 110 4.48 -8.31 -3.88
N LEU A 111 4.11 -8.49 -2.62
CA LEU A 111 4.33 -9.71 -1.85
C LEU A 111 3.18 -10.67 -2.17
N ASN A 112 3.50 -11.80 -2.79
CA ASN A 112 2.57 -12.91 -2.97
C ASN A 112 2.58 -13.78 -1.71
N LEU A 113 1.38 -14.04 -1.18
CA LEU A 113 1.20 -14.70 0.10
C LEU A 113 0.46 -16.04 -0.06
N GLY A 114 0.62 -16.93 0.91
CA GLY A 114 -0.18 -18.16 1.02
C GLY A 114 -1.59 -17.89 1.57
N GLN A 115 -1.71 -16.95 2.49
CA GLN A 115 -2.95 -16.53 3.16
C GLN A 115 -2.99 -15.00 3.28
N PRO A 116 -4.17 -14.37 3.22
CA PRO A 116 -4.30 -12.94 3.48
C PRO A 116 -3.85 -12.62 4.90
N THR A 117 -2.97 -11.63 5.05
CA THR A 117 -2.59 -11.07 6.35
C THR A 117 -2.36 -9.57 6.24
N THR A 118 -2.41 -8.88 7.37
CA THR A 118 -2.07 -7.46 7.47
C THR A 118 -0.58 -7.26 7.75
N TYR A 119 -0.13 -6.01 7.65
CA TYR A 119 1.28 -5.68 7.83
C TYR A 119 1.49 -4.38 8.63
N ARG A 120 2.73 -4.22 9.09
CA ARG A 120 3.34 -2.96 9.54
C ARG A 120 4.50 -2.66 8.61
N ALA A 121 4.67 -1.39 8.25
CA ALA A 121 5.80 -0.95 7.46
C ALA A 121 6.52 0.18 8.18
N ASP A 122 7.83 0.02 8.38
CA ASP A 122 8.66 0.94 9.14
C ASP A 122 9.93 1.25 8.35
N ILE A 123 10.28 2.54 8.26
CA ILE A 123 11.54 2.96 7.63
C ILE A 123 12.66 2.90 8.66
N GLN A 124 13.74 2.21 8.30
CA GLN A 124 14.97 2.13 9.07
C GLN A 124 16.15 2.51 8.18
N GLY A 125 16.56 3.78 8.25
CA GLY A 125 17.62 4.32 7.40
C GLY A 125 17.24 4.20 5.92
N ARG A 126 18.00 3.41 5.16
CA ARG A 126 17.78 3.18 3.71
C ARG A 126 16.84 2.00 3.42
N SER A 127 16.14 1.48 4.42
CA SER A 127 15.42 0.23 4.31
C SER A 127 13.99 0.39 4.76
N LEU A 128 13.06 -0.27 4.06
CA LEU A 128 11.71 -0.48 4.53
C LEU A 128 11.59 -1.90 5.09
N LEU A 129 11.16 -2.02 6.34
CA LEU A 129 10.81 -3.29 6.95
C LEU A 129 9.31 -3.47 6.88
N VAL A 130 8.86 -4.56 6.29
CA VAL A 130 7.45 -4.94 6.15
C VAL A 130 7.22 -6.17 7.01
N SER A 131 6.67 -5.96 8.20
CA SER A 131 6.38 -7.00 9.18
C SER A 131 4.95 -7.49 9.00
N LEU A 132 4.76 -8.76 8.70
CA LEU A 132 3.44 -9.36 8.52
C LEU A 132 2.89 -9.79 9.87
N ASP A 133 1.62 -9.52 10.12
CA ASP A 133 0.97 -10.02 11.32
C ASP A 133 0.94 -11.58 11.25
N PRO A 134 1.21 -12.28 12.37
CA PRO A 134 1.25 -13.74 12.38
C PRO A 134 -0.08 -14.32 11.90
N VAL A 135 -0.02 -15.08 10.82
CA VAL A 135 -1.14 -15.95 10.44
C VAL A 135 -1.02 -17.19 11.31
N ALA A 136 -2.01 -17.43 12.17
CA ALA A 136 -2.04 -18.65 12.96
C ALA A 136 -1.99 -19.85 12.01
N THR A 137 -0.89 -20.63 12.04
CA THR A 137 -0.86 -21.95 11.43
C THR A 137 -1.71 -22.87 12.30
N ALA A 138 -3.03 -22.72 12.19
CA ALA A 138 -3.96 -23.64 12.81
C ALA A 138 -3.82 -24.99 12.11
N ALA A 139 -3.47 -26.02 12.88
CA ALA A 139 -3.91 -27.37 12.55
C ALA A 139 -5.41 -27.33 12.25
N VAL A 140 -5.83 -28.05 11.20
CA VAL A 140 -7.18 -28.03 10.61
C VAL A 140 -8.27 -27.88 11.66
N ALA A 141 -8.80 -26.66 11.78
CA ALA A 141 -9.97 -26.33 12.58
C ALA A 141 -10.91 -25.48 11.72
N ALA A 142 -12.22 -25.68 11.96
CA ALA A 142 -13.36 -25.10 11.23
C ALA A 142 -13.21 -23.59 10.89
N PRO A 143 -13.88 -23.09 9.82
CA PRO A 143 -13.61 -21.77 9.25
C PRO A 143 -13.80 -20.67 10.30
N ALA A 144 -12.69 -20.01 10.63
CA ALA A 144 -12.65 -18.83 11.48
C ALA A 144 -12.95 -17.55 10.66
N PRO A 145 -13.53 -16.51 11.27
CA PRO A 145 -13.84 -15.25 10.61
C PRO A 145 -12.58 -14.56 10.04
N GLN A 146 -12.69 -13.99 8.84
CA GLN A 146 -11.58 -13.28 8.18
C GLN A 146 -11.53 -11.83 8.68
N ALA A 147 -10.42 -11.46 9.30
CA ALA A 147 -10.19 -10.16 9.89
C ALA A 147 -9.10 -9.39 9.14
N PHE A 148 -9.29 -8.10 8.89
CA PHE A 148 -8.23 -7.20 8.46
C PHE A 148 -7.93 -6.27 9.63
N ALA A 149 -6.69 -6.27 10.10
CA ALA A 149 -6.13 -5.36 11.09
C ALA A 149 -6.93 -5.24 12.40
N GLU A 150 -6.27 -5.54 13.52
CA GLU A 150 -6.71 -4.95 14.78
C GLU A 150 -6.64 -3.42 14.65
N SER A 151 -7.75 -2.74 14.90
CA SER A 151 -7.82 -1.28 14.71
C SER A 151 -6.79 -0.58 15.59
N ARG A 152 -5.79 0.04 14.96
CA ARG A 152 -4.68 0.72 15.62
C ARG A 152 -4.98 2.19 15.94
N ASN A 153 -6.16 2.68 15.59
CA ASN A 153 -6.60 3.97 16.11
C ASN A 153 -6.74 3.87 17.63
N SER A 154 -6.18 4.84 18.33
CA SER A 154 -6.52 5.13 19.72
C SER A 154 -7.98 5.54 19.84
N ASP A 155 -8.50 6.20 18.81
CA ASP A 155 -9.81 6.87 18.80
C ASP A 155 -10.78 6.25 17.80
N THR A 156 -12.08 6.40 18.06
CA THR A 156 -13.12 5.99 17.11
C THR A 156 -13.21 7.01 15.98
N LEU A 157 -12.85 6.62 14.75
CA LEU A 157 -12.91 7.51 13.59
C LEU A 157 -14.18 7.30 12.74
N PRO A 158 -14.77 8.35 12.12
CA PRO A 158 -15.98 8.18 11.33
C PRO A 158 -15.72 7.56 9.95
N LEU A 159 -16.67 6.78 9.43
CA LEU A 159 -16.77 6.56 7.99
C LEU A 159 -17.03 7.90 7.29
N ARG A 160 -16.37 8.13 6.16
CA ARG A 160 -16.49 9.37 5.39
C ARG A 160 -17.58 9.28 4.34
N ASP A 161 -17.65 8.15 3.62
CA ASP A 161 -18.65 7.94 2.59
C ASP A 161 -18.89 6.44 2.32
N ILE A 162 -20.05 6.13 1.73
CA ILE A 162 -20.44 4.81 1.24
C ILE A 162 -21.16 4.97 -0.10
N ASP A 163 -20.54 4.47 -1.16
CA ASP A 163 -21.02 4.54 -2.54
C ASP A 163 -21.19 3.13 -3.14
N PHE A 164 -22.08 3.02 -4.14
CA PHE A 164 -22.30 1.79 -4.89
C PHE A 164 -22.23 2.05 -6.39
N ARG A 165 -21.51 1.18 -7.11
CA ARG A 165 -21.39 1.24 -8.57
C ARG A 165 -21.51 -0.15 -9.18
N ARG A 166 -22.03 -0.19 -10.41
CA ARG A 166 -21.92 -1.37 -11.27
C ARG A 166 -20.59 -1.32 -12.02
N SER A 167 -19.83 -2.41 -11.97
CA SER A 167 -18.62 -2.62 -12.79
C SER A 167 -18.97 -3.13 -14.20
N THR A 168 -18.04 -3.04 -15.14
CA THR A 168 -18.25 -3.45 -16.55
C THR A 168 -18.53 -4.94 -16.73
N ASP A 169 -18.16 -5.77 -15.76
CA ASP A 169 -18.41 -7.20 -15.69
C ASP A 169 -19.71 -7.56 -14.94
N ASN A 170 -20.55 -6.56 -14.63
CA ASN A 170 -21.77 -6.68 -13.83
C ASN A 170 -21.53 -7.03 -12.35
N ALA A 171 -20.30 -6.88 -11.84
CA ALA A 171 -20.07 -6.92 -10.41
C ALA A 171 -20.69 -5.69 -9.74
N GLY A 172 -21.21 -5.88 -8.52
CA GLY A 172 -21.57 -4.79 -7.63
C GLY A 172 -20.35 -4.37 -6.84
N ARG A 173 -19.94 -3.10 -6.98
CA ARG A 173 -18.80 -2.51 -6.29
C ARG A 173 -19.30 -1.58 -5.20
N VAL A 174 -19.05 -1.93 -3.95
CA VAL A 174 -19.26 -1.08 -2.78
C VAL A 174 -17.94 -0.39 -2.46
N VAL A 175 -17.97 0.93 -2.37
CA VAL A 175 -16.81 1.77 -2.09
C VAL A 175 -17.04 2.50 -0.78
N VAL A 176 -16.14 2.34 0.17
CA VAL A 176 -16.25 2.93 1.50
C VAL A 176 -15.04 3.80 1.78
N ASP A 177 -15.27 5.09 1.99
CA ASP A 177 -14.22 6.02 2.35
C ASP A 177 -14.03 6.01 3.87
N LEU A 178 -12.80 5.73 4.27
CA LEU A 178 -12.32 5.56 5.63
C LEU A 178 -11.58 6.83 6.08
N ALA A 179 -11.64 7.12 7.38
CA ALA A 179 -10.87 8.22 7.94
C ALA A 179 -9.35 8.00 7.91
N SER A 180 -8.90 6.75 7.88
CA SER A 180 -7.48 6.34 7.83
C SER A 180 -7.34 4.98 7.15
N SER A 181 -6.19 4.72 6.53
CA SER A 181 -5.81 3.41 6.02
C SER A 181 -5.59 2.36 7.14
N GLN A 182 -5.54 2.79 8.40
CA GLN A 182 -5.31 1.95 9.57
C GLN A 182 -6.60 1.40 10.23
N VAL A 183 -7.77 1.68 9.65
CA VAL A 183 -9.04 1.12 10.13
C VAL A 183 -9.02 -0.40 9.93
N GLY A 184 -9.29 -1.14 11.01
CA GLY A 184 -9.52 -2.57 10.94
C GLY A 184 -10.84 -2.88 10.24
N VAL A 185 -10.86 -3.83 9.32
CA VAL A 185 -12.04 -4.23 8.56
C VAL A 185 -12.16 -5.75 8.63
N ASP A 186 -13.25 -6.34 9.11
CA ASP A 186 -13.45 -7.79 9.03
C ASP A 186 -14.50 -8.10 7.97
N ILE A 187 -14.17 -8.96 7.01
CA ILE A 187 -15.11 -9.32 5.93
C ILE A 187 -15.38 -10.81 6.01
N ARG A 188 -16.65 -11.19 6.13
CA ARG A 188 -17.05 -12.59 6.21
C ARG A 188 -18.37 -12.86 5.51
N PRO A 189 -18.48 -13.95 4.75
CA PRO A 189 -19.78 -14.50 4.40
C PRO A 189 -20.55 -14.88 5.67
N GLN A 190 -21.83 -14.50 5.74
CA GLN A 190 -22.73 -14.91 6.81
C GLN A 190 -24.08 -15.29 6.21
N GLY A 191 -24.36 -16.59 6.17
CA GLY A 191 -25.53 -17.10 5.45
C GLY A 191 -25.42 -16.78 3.96
N GLN A 192 -26.41 -16.06 3.43
CA GLN A 192 -26.43 -15.59 2.03
C GLN A 192 -25.86 -14.19 1.86
N SER A 193 -25.46 -13.51 2.94
CA SER A 193 -24.98 -12.13 2.93
C SER A 193 -23.47 -12.05 3.12
N LEU A 194 -22.88 -10.93 2.73
CA LEU A 194 -21.51 -10.57 3.04
C LEU A 194 -21.52 -9.49 4.13
N VAL A 195 -20.87 -9.75 5.26
CA VAL A 195 -20.78 -8.81 6.38
C VAL A 195 -19.39 -8.21 6.41
N VAL A 196 -19.34 -6.88 6.45
CA VAL A 196 -18.13 -6.06 6.56
C VAL A 196 -18.20 -5.29 7.87
N GLU A 197 -17.26 -5.51 8.79
CA GLU A 197 -17.20 -4.81 10.08
C GLU A 197 -16.00 -3.87 10.13
N PHE A 198 -16.22 -2.59 10.39
CA PHE A 198 -15.17 -1.59 10.55
C PHE A 198 -14.91 -1.37 12.04
N LEU A 199 -13.73 -1.76 12.51
CA LEU A 199 -13.33 -1.74 13.92
C LEU A 199 -12.90 -0.33 14.37
N LYS A 200 -13.28 0.07 15.59
CA LYS A 200 -13.12 1.43 16.14
C LYS A 200 -13.55 2.51 15.15
N THR A 201 -14.74 2.33 14.60
CA THR A 201 -15.30 3.22 13.59
C THR A 201 -16.69 3.68 14.01
N SER A 202 -17.00 4.95 13.73
CA SER A 202 -18.34 5.52 13.95
C SER A 202 -19.07 5.76 12.62
N LEU A 203 -20.40 5.68 12.67
CA LEU A 203 -21.28 5.85 11.52
C LEU A 203 -22.05 7.18 11.63
N PRO A 204 -21.67 8.21 10.84
CA PRO A 204 -22.41 9.45 10.75
C PRO A 204 -23.88 9.22 10.39
N GLU A 205 -24.77 10.12 10.86
CA GLU A 205 -26.22 9.99 10.65
C GLU A 205 -26.61 9.94 9.17
N GLY A 206 -25.97 10.74 8.31
CA GLY A 206 -26.23 10.72 6.87
C GLY A 206 -25.89 9.39 6.17
N LEU A 207 -25.05 8.56 6.79
CA LEU A 207 -24.68 7.23 6.29
C LEU A 207 -25.47 6.10 6.94
N ARG A 208 -26.34 6.38 7.93
CA ARG A 208 -27.27 5.42 8.56
C ARG A 208 -28.48 5.16 7.67
N ARG A 209 -28.25 4.54 6.51
CA ARG A 209 -29.28 4.25 5.52
C ARG A 209 -29.15 2.84 4.95
N ARG A 210 -30.26 2.33 4.42
CA ARG A 210 -30.30 1.14 3.57
C ARG A 210 -30.29 1.59 2.11
N LEU A 211 -29.34 1.10 1.34
CA LEU A 211 -29.27 1.30 -0.11
C LEU A 211 -29.96 0.12 -0.78
N ASP A 212 -30.96 0.40 -1.62
CA ASP A 212 -31.51 -0.57 -2.56
C ASP A 212 -30.82 -0.37 -3.91
N VAL A 213 -30.16 -1.42 -4.39
CA VAL A 213 -29.35 -1.41 -5.62
C VAL A 213 -29.74 -2.53 -6.57
N SER A 214 -30.94 -3.10 -6.37
CA SER A 214 -31.47 -4.22 -7.16
C SER A 214 -31.60 -3.91 -8.66
N ASP A 215 -31.90 -2.65 -9.01
CA ASP A 215 -32.08 -2.18 -10.40
C ASP A 215 -30.77 -1.98 -11.18
N PHE A 216 -29.61 -2.06 -10.52
CA PHE A 216 -28.33 -1.82 -11.17
C PHE A 216 -27.83 -3.01 -12.01
N GLY A 217 -28.56 -4.14 -12.01
CA GLY A 217 -28.18 -5.32 -12.80
C GLY A 217 -26.93 -6.03 -12.27
N THR A 218 -26.70 -5.96 -10.95
CA THR A 218 -25.64 -6.68 -10.22
C THR A 218 -26.24 -7.79 -9.35
N PRO A 219 -25.45 -8.72 -8.80
CA PRO A 219 -25.96 -9.66 -7.81
C PRO A 219 -26.37 -8.96 -6.51
N VAL A 220 -25.79 -7.81 -6.15
CA VAL A 220 -26.13 -7.08 -4.92
C VAL A 220 -27.57 -6.55 -5.01
N GLN A 221 -28.39 -6.83 -4.00
CA GLN A 221 -29.74 -6.30 -3.87
C GLN A 221 -29.77 -5.12 -2.91
N THR A 222 -29.22 -5.30 -1.70
CA THR A 222 -29.21 -4.21 -0.72
C THR A 222 -27.89 -4.11 0.04
N ILE A 223 -27.64 -2.92 0.57
CA ILE A 223 -26.52 -2.62 1.46
C ILE A 223 -27.08 -1.91 2.68
N THR A 224 -26.89 -2.47 3.87
CA THR A 224 -27.37 -1.89 5.13
C THR A 224 -26.19 -1.62 6.04
N THR A 225 -26.04 -0.39 6.51
CA THR A 225 -24.93 0.00 7.40
C THR A 225 -25.46 0.47 8.74
N MET A 226 -24.94 -0.07 9.84
CA MET A 226 -25.42 0.19 11.20
C MET A 226 -24.25 0.32 12.17
N GLN A 227 -24.40 1.19 13.18
CA GLN A 227 -23.48 1.24 14.32
C GLN A 227 -23.76 0.05 15.25
N THR A 228 -22.72 -0.64 15.72
CA THR A 228 -22.80 -1.70 16.73
C THR A 228 -21.73 -1.46 17.77
N GLY A 229 -22.05 -0.82 18.91
CA GLY A 229 -21.01 -0.45 19.89
C GLY A 229 -19.94 0.46 19.25
N ASP A 230 -18.68 0.06 19.33
CA ASP A 230 -17.51 0.79 18.79
C ASP A 230 -17.16 0.44 17.33
N ARG A 231 -17.96 -0.39 16.66
CA ARG A 231 -17.76 -0.80 15.26
C ARG A 231 -18.93 -0.40 14.39
N VAL A 232 -18.66 -0.26 13.10
CA VAL A 232 -19.71 -0.16 12.07
C VAL A 232 -19.87 -1.51 11.41
N ARG A 233 -21.10 -2.01 11.32
CA ARG A 233 -21.43 -3.24 10.60
C ARG A 233 -22.19 -2.90 9.33
N MET A 234 -21.62 -3.28 8.19
CA MET A 234 -22.25 -3.23 6.88
C MET A 234 -22.64 -4.65 6.46
N VAL A 235 -23.87 -4.81 5.99
CA VAL A 235 -24.42 -6.07 5.47
C VAL A 235 -24.77 -5.85 4.00
N ILE A 236 -24.12 -6.61 3.13
CA ILE A 236 -24.36 -6.64 1.69
C ILE A 236 -25.17 -7.90 1.40
N GLU A 237 -26.37 -7.74 0.85
CA GLU A 237 -27.30 -8.83 0.53
C GLU A 237 -27.30 -9.10 -1.00
N PRO A 238 -26.51 -10.05 -1.50
CA PRO A 238 -26.57 -10.49 -2.88
C PRO A 238 -27.63 -11.57 -3.14
N LYS A 239 -27.98 -11.76 -4.42
CA LYS A 239 -28.82 -12.86 -4.91
C LYS A 239 -28.00 -13.92 -5.66
N GLY A 240 -28.46 -15.16 -5.59
CA GLY A 240 -27.86 -16.29 -6.31
C GLY A 240 -26.52 -16.76 -5.73
N LEU A 241 -25.75 -17.48 -6.55
CA LEU A 241 -24.38 -17.85 -6.20
C LEU A 241 -23.44 -16.69 -6.54
N TRP A 242 -22.60 -16.33 -5.59
CA TRP A 242 -21.73 -15.18 -5.68
C TRP A 242 -20.34 -15.49 -5.13
N GLU A 243 -19.37 -14.76 -5.65
CA GLU A 243 -18.03 -14.67 -5.08
C GLU A 243 -17.76 -13.19 -4.78
N HIS A 244 -16.86 -12.93 -3.84
CA HIS A 244 -16.47 -11.58 -3.48
C HIS A 244 -14.96 -11.41 -3.56
N SER A 245 -14.54 -10.17 -3.81
CA SER A 245 -13.16 -9.73 -3.69
C SER A 245 -13.14 -8.39 -2.98
N ALA A 246 -12.25 -8.21 -2.02
CA ALA A 246 -12.08 -6.95 -1.33
C ALA A 246 -10.61 -6.53 -1.32
N TYR A 247 -10.39 -5.23 -1.42
CA TYR A 247 -9.09 -4.59 -1.29
C TYR A 247 -9.26 -3.20 -0.70
N GLN A 248 -8.24 -2.72 0.00
CA GLN A 248 -8.26 -1.38 0.58
C GLN A 248 -7.07 -0.58 0.04
N SER A 249 -7.32 0.50 -0.71
CA SER A 249 -6.29 1.42 -1.22
C SER A 249 -6.43 2.76 -0.52
N ASP A 250 -5.32 3.32 -0.04
CA ASP A 250 -5.32 4.58 0.69
C ASP A 250 -6.35 4.55 1.84
N ASN A 251 -7.27 5.49 1.81
CA ASN A 251 -8.38 5.67 2.72
C ASN A 251 -9.67 5.05 2.19
N GLN A 252 -9.62 4.05 1.31
CA GLN A 252 -10.81 3.50 0.67
C GLN A 252 -10.81 1.98 0.70
N LEU A 253 -11.88 1.39 1.22
CA LEU A 253 -12.18 -0.03 1.06
C LEU A 253 -13.08 -0.23 -0.15
N VAL A 254 -12.71 -1.14 -1.04
CA VAL A 254 -13.53 -1.58 -2.16
C VAL A 254 -13.90 -3.03 -1.98
N VAL A 255 -15.21 -3.32 -1.99
CA VAL A 255 -15.77 -4.67 -1.94
C VAL A 255 -16.53 -4.91 -3.22
N GLU A 256 -16.08 -5.87 -4.02
CA GLU A 256 -16.75 -6.31 -5.24
C GLU A 256 -17.44 -7.65 -5.01
N VAL A 257 -18.70 -7.73 -5.41
CA VAL A 257 -19.49 -8.96 -5.39
C VAL A 257 -19.95 -9.26 -6.81
N ARG A 258 -19.61 -10.45 -7.31
CA ARG A 258 -19.95 -10.88 -8.66
C ARG A 258 -20.63 -12.23 -8.64
N GLN A 259 -21.37 -12.52 -9.71
CA GLN A 259 -22.04 -13.81 -9.83
C GLN A 259 -21.00 -14.91 -10.05
N GLN A 260 -21.07 -15.98 -9.26
CA GLN A 260 -20.20 -17.13 -9.42
C GLN A 260 -20.63 -17.91 -10.66
N LYS A 261 -19.72 -18.09 -11.62
CA LYS A 261 -19.96 -18.96 -12.77
C LYS A 261 -19.81 -20.41 -12.32
N VAL A 262 -20.90 -21.17 -12.31
CA VAL A 262 -20.85 -22.61 -12.05
C VAL A 262 -20.20 -23.28 -13.26
N ASN A 263 -19.04 -23.90 -13.06
CA ASN A 263 -18.43 -24.75 -14.07
C ASN A 263 -19.07 -26.16 -13.99
N PRO A 264 -19.83 -26.61 -15.00
CA PRO A 264 -20.49 -27.91 -14.98
C PRO A 264 -19.53 -29.11 -15.06
N SER A 265 -18.21 -28.89 -15.19
CA SER A 265 -17.20 -29.94 -15.39
C SER A 265 -16.63 -30.55 -14.10
N LYS A 266 -17.20 -30.25 -12.93
CA LYS A 266 -16.85 -30.89 -11.65
C LYS A 266 -18.10 -31.45 -10.99
N LEU A 267 -18.65 -32.51 -11.57
CA LEU A 267 -19.56 -33.45 -10.93
C LEU A 267 -19.05 -34.87 -11.23
#